data_AF-A0A507E8M0-F1
#
_entry.id   AF-A0A507E8M0-F1
#
_cell.length_a   1.000
_cell.length_b   1.000
_cell.length_c   1.000
_cell.angle_alpha   90.00
_cell.angle_beta   90.00
_cell.angle_gamma   90.00
#
_symmetry.space_group_name_H-M   'P 1'
#
loop_
_entity.id
_entity.type
_entity.pdbx_description
1 polymer ?
#
loop_
_entity_poly.entity_id
_entity_poly.type
_entity_poly.pdbx_seq_one_letter_code
_entity_poly.pdbx_strand_id
1 'polypeptide(L)'
;MSLQYTSSHIWNELLGSFIKLASPHIGKSPLSYHRHQDLWDRRFVAHFGLTVHSAVDVWQIVENFFKKYRLLKIHYLWALHYLKVYPTEAVAAAKFNTSESNWRDKVYHSITCFGFMDEIHFEDRFEQWSCTQPSCYVDGVDMMVSEARPLDKDLFSHKFKRAGYRYQVAVALGTSKIVYVGGGVPCGKWPDLKLVRQTLLKHIEPHEKVAADQGYVGDP
;
A
#
# COMPACT_ATOMS: atom_id res chain seq x y z
N MET A 1 -21.71 -8.65 28.11
CA MET A 1 -21.19 -9.09 26.80
C MET A 1 -19.81 -8.45 26.65
N SER A 2 -18.72 -9.24 26.59
CA SER A 2 -17.36 -8.69 26.67
C SER A 2 -16.94 -7.96 25.38
N LEU A 3 -16.10 -6.93 25.49
CA LEU A 3 -15.60 -6.12 24.37
C LEU A 3 -14.93 -6.97 23.26
N GLN A 4 -14.25 -8.06 23.63
CA GLN A 4 -13.66 -9.01 22.68
C GLN A 4 -14.71 -9.79 21.88
N TYR A 5 -15.82 -10.17 22.51
CA TYR A 5 -16.90 -10.89 21.84
C TYR A 5 -17.60 -10.01 20.79
N THR A 6 -17.86 -8.74 21.12
CA THR A 6 -18.43 -7.77 20.18
C THR A 6 -17.51 -7.47 19.00
N SER A 7 -16.20 -7.36 19.23
CA SER A 7 -15.22 -7.09 18.18
C SER A 7 -15.12 -8.26 17.18
N SER A 8 -15.03 -9.50 17.70
CA SER A 8 -15.00 -10.71 16.86
C SER A 8 -16.29 -10.89 16.05
N HIS A 9 -17.46 -10.58 16.63
CA HIS A 9 -18.72 -10.68 15.91
C HIS A 9 -18.81 -9.69 14.74
N ILE A 10 -18.50 -8.40 14.98
CA ILE A 10 -18.49 -7.36 13.94
C ILE A 10 -17.52 -7.73 12.82
N TRP A 11 -16.33 -8.22 13.18
CA TRP A 11 -15.31 -8.62 12.21
C TRP A 11 -15.82 -9.76 11.31
N ASN A 12 -16.47 -10.78 11.88
CA ASN A 12 -17.04 -11.90 11.12
C ASN A 12 -18.20 -11.46 10.19
N GLU A 13 -19.03 -10.50 10.62
CA GLU A 13 -20.06 -9.92 9.76
C GLU A 13 -19.44 -9.14 8.59
N LEU A 14 -18.39 -8.37 8.84
CA LEU A 14 -17.62 -7.68 7.81
C LEU A 14 -17.03 -8.68 6.82
N LEU A 15 -16.35 -9.73 7.29
CA LEU A 15 -15.82 -10.79 6.44
C LEU A 15 -16.91 -11.39 5.55
N GLY A 16 -18.05 -11.78 6.13
CA GLY A 16 -19.18 -12.32 5.38
C GLY A 16 -19.69 -11.35 4.31
N SER A 17 -19.72 -10.05 4.60
CA SER A 17 -20.11 -9.02 3.63
C SER A 17 -19.09 -8.86 2.49
N PHE A 18 -17.80 -8.93 2.78
CA PHE A 18 -16.72 -8.86 1.79
C PHE A 18 -16.73 -10.07 0.87
N ILE A 19 -16.91 -11.28 1.42
CA ILE A 19 -17.03 -12.51 0.63
C ILE A 19 -18.19 -12.41 -0.35
N LYS A 20 -19.36 -11.96 0.12
CA LYS A 20 -20.55 -11.77 -0.73
C LYS A 20 -20.31 -10.74 -1.83
N LEU A 21 -19.73 -9.60 -1.47
CA LEU A 21 -19.52 -8.47 -2.37
C LEU A 21 -18.46 -8.76 -3.45
N ALA A 22 -17.35 -9.42 -3.08
CA ALA A 22 -16.24 -9.68 -3.98
C ALA A 22 -16.48 -10.88 -4.91
N SER A 23 -17.28 -11.85 -4.48
CA SER A 23 -17.51 -13.13 -5.19
C SER A 23 -17.84 -12.96 -6.68
N PRO A 24 -18.81 -12.11 -7.10
CA PRO A 24 -19.11 -11.90 -8.53
C PRO A 24 -17.91 -11.39 -9.33
N HIS A 25 -17.07 -10.54 -8.72
CA HIS A 25 -15.93 -9.91 -9.40
C HIS A 25 -14.72 -10.82 -9.53
N ILE A 26 -14.70 -11.96 -8.83
CA ILE A 26 -13.62 -12.96 -8.93
C ILE A 26 -14.08 -14.25 -9.60
N GLY A 27 -15.31 -14.28 -10.13
CA GLY A 27 -15.88 -15.44 -10.82
C GLY A 27 -16.13 -16.63 -9.89
N LYS A 28 -16.51 -16.36 -8.63
CA LYS A 28 -16.80 -17.37 -7.61
C LYS A 28 -18.14 -17.10 -6.94
N SER A 29 -18.69 -18.12 -6.29
CA SER A 29 -19.83 -17.94 -5.38
C SER A 29 -19.35 -17.75 -3.94
N PRO A 30 -20.13 -17.09 -3.07
CA PRO A 30 -19.80 -16.98 -1.65
C PRO A 30 -19.67 -18.36 -0.99
N LEU A 31 -20.49 -19.34 -1.40
CA LEU A 31 -20.39 -20.73 -0.92
C LEU A 31 -19.08 -21.42 -1.30
N SER A 32 -18.39 -20.95 -2.35
CA SER A 32 -17.09 -21.49 -2.73
C SER A 32 -16.00 -21.11 -1.72
N TYR A 33 -16.18 -20.04 -0.94
CA TYR A 33 -15.24 -19.66 0.11
C TYR A 33 -15.12 -20.78 1.16
N HIS A 34 -16.25 -21.34 1.60
CA HIS A 34 -16.26 -22.41 2.61
C HIS A 34 -15.87 -23.79 2.05
N ARG A 35 -16.08 -24.04 0.75
CA ARG A 35 -15.80 -25.35 0.12
C ARG A 35 -14.39 -25.46 -0.47
N HIS A 36 -13.85 -24.35 -0.97
CA HIS A 36 -12.58 -24.28 -1.70
C HIS A 36 -11.86 -22.98 -1.37
N GLN A 37 -11.58 -22.77 -0.08
CA GLN A 37 -11.04 -21.51 0.45
C GLN A 37 -9.75 -21.10 -0.26
N ASP A 38 -8.77 -22.00 -0.40
CA ASP A 38 -7.48 -21.68 -1.04
C ASP A 38 -7.64 -21.13 -2.46
N LEU A 39 -8.54 -21.72 -3.25
CA LEU A 39 -8.79 -21.26 -4.61
C LEU A 39 -9.53 -19.92 -4.62
N TRP A 40 -10.44 -19.71 -3.65
CA TRP A 40 -11.16 -18.46 -3.49
C TRP A 40 -10.19 -17.34 -3.09
N ASP A 41 -9.36 -17.57 -2.09
CA ASP A 41 -8.36 -16.62 -1.58
C ASP A 41 -7.33 -16.27 -2.65
N ARG A 42 -6.82 -17.27 -3.39
CA ARG A 42 -5.92 -17.03 -4.53
C ARG A 42 -6.56 -16.12 -5.59
N ARG A 43 -7.86 -16.32 -5.87
CA ARG A 43 -8.59 -15.47 -6.82
C ARG A 43 -8.82 -14.08 -6.26
N PHE A 44 -9.09 -13.94 -4.97
CA PHE A 44 -9.24 -12.64 -4.31
C PHE A 44 -7.92 -11.85 -4.35
N VAL A 45 -6.80 -12.45 -3.94
CA VAL A 45 -5.45 -11.84 -3.99
C VAL A 45 -5.08 -11.43 -5.42
N ALA A 46 -5.38 -12.28 -6.41
CA ALA A 46 -5.10 -11.96 -7.81
C ALA A 46 -5.84 -10.71 -8.30
N HIS A 47 -7.03 -10.42 -7.76
CA HIS A 47 -7.83 -9.26 -8.17
C HIS A 47 -7.61 -8.02 -7.30
N PHE A 48 -7.33 -8.18 -6.01
CA PHE A 48 -7.36 -7.08 -5.03
C PHE A 48 -6.04 -6.89 -4.29
N GLY A 49 -5.05 -7.77 -4.49
CA GLY A 49 -3.69 -7.63 -3.96
C GLY A 49 -3.50 -7.96 -2.48
N LEU A 50 -4.59 -8.17 -1.75
CA LEU A 50 -4.60 -8.56 -0.33
C LEU A 50 -5.34 -9.87 -0.14
N THR A 51 -5.17 -10.52 1.00
CA THR A 51 -6.12 -11.55 1.44
C THR A 51 -7.45 -10.89 1.82
N VAL A 52 -8.55 -11.65 1.83
CA VAL A 52 -9.84 -11.09 2.27
C VAL A 52 -9.83 -10.68 3.74
N HIS A 53 -9.07 -11.39 4.58
CA HIS A 53 -8.89 -11.06 6.00
C HIS A 53 -8.21 -9.70 6.14
N SER A 54 -7.04 -9.53 5.50
CA SER A 54 -6.33 -8.24 5.51
C SER A 54 -7.15 -7.11 4.89
N ALA A 55 -7.96 -7.40 3.87
CA ALA A 55 -8.86 -6.39 3.30
C ALA A 55 -9.94 -5.94 4.29
N VAL A 56 -10.45 -6.84 5.15
CA VAL A 56 -11.39 -6.52 6.24
C VAL A 56 -10.69 -5.70 7.32
N ASP A 57 -9.47 -6.07 7.71
CA ASP A 57 -8.69 -5.34 8.72
C ASP A 57 -8.45 -3.90 8.26
N VAL A 58 -8.00 -3.71 7.02
CA VAL A 58 -7.80 -2.37 6.44
C VAL A 58 -9.13 -1.63 6.29
N TRP A 59 -10.23 -2.31 5.97
CA TRP A 59 -11.55 -1.68 5.92
C TRP A 59 -11.94 -1.07 7.27
N GLN A 60 -11.66 -1.73 8.40
CA GLN A 60 -11.97 -1.19 9.72
C GLN A 60 -11.24 0.13 10.00
N ILE A 61 -10.01 0.27 9.48
CA ILE A 61 -9.22 1.51 9.57
C ILE A 61 -9.85 2.62 8.73
N VAL A 62 -10.24 2.31 7.48
CA VAL A 62 -10.65 3.34 6.50
C VAL A 62 -12.18 3.59 6.44
N GLU A 63 -13.01 2.78 7.10
CA GLU A 63 -14.47 2.85 6.95
C GLU A 63 -15.05 4.23 7.26
N ASN A 64 -14.51 4.93 8.26
CA ASN A 64 -14.95 6.29 8.61
C ASN A 64 -14.68 7.29 7.50
N PHE A 65 -13.57 7.15 6.77
CA PHE A 65 -13.29 7.93 5.58
C PHE A 65 -14.36 7.66 4.50
N PHE A 66 -14.67 6.40 4.24
CA PHE A 66 -15.68 6.02 3.24
C PHE A 66 -17.07 6.58 3.60
N LYS A 67 -17.49 6.48 4.87
CA LYS A 67 -18.75 7.07 5.36
C LYS A 67 -18.77 8.59 5.17
N LYS A 68 -17.70 9.29 5.57
CA LYS A 68 -17.58 10.75 5.46
C LYS A 68 -17.78 11.23 4.01
N TYR A 69 -17.21 10.52 3.04
CA TYR A 69 -17.27 10.88 1.64
C TYR A 69 -18.37 10.17 0.84
N ARG A 70 -19.33 9.52 1.53
CA ARG A 70 -20.46 8.81 0.93
C ARG A 70 -20.01 7.75 -0.11
N LEU A 71 -18.87 7.13 0.16
CA LEU A 71 -18.36 6.00 -0.61
C LEU A 71 -18.88 4.70 -0.02
N LEU A 72 -19.14 3.73 -0.90
CA LEU A 72 -19.61 2.40 -0.54
C LEU A 72 -18.42 1.43 -0.43
N LYS A 73 -18.62 0.34 0.30
CA LYS A 73 -17.65 -0.76 0.43
C LYS A 73 -17.19 -1.34 -0.92
N ILE A 74 -18.05 -1.29 -1.94
CA ILE A 74 -17.66 -1.72 -3.29
C ILE A 74 -16.60 -0.80 -3.91
N HIS A 75 -16.61 0.50 -3.61
CA HIS A 75 -15.59 1.43 -4.10
C HIS A 75 -14.21 1.14 -3.47
N TYR A 76 -14.18 0.59 -2.25
CA TYR A 76 -12.95 0.09 -1.64
C TYR A 76 -12.38 -1.09 -2.43
N LEU A 77 -13.23 -2.03 -2.87
CA LEU A 77 -12.79 -3.11 -3.78
C LEU A 77 -12.34 -2.56 -5.15
N TRP A 78 -12.93 -1.47 -5.64
CA TRP A 78 -12.46 -0.81 -6.87
C TRP A 78 -11.06 -0.23 -6.67
N ALA A 79 -10.80 0.41 -5.53
CA ALA A 79 -9.50 0.97 -5.18
C ALA A 79 -8.43 -0.13 -5.06
N LEU A 80 -8.72 -1.21 -4.34
CA LEU A 80 -7.82 -2.36 -4.24
C LEU A 80 -7.55 -3.00 -5.62
N HIS A 81 -8.58 -3.11 -6.46
CA HIS A 81 -8.42 -3.64 -7.82
C HIS A 81 -7.52 -2.74 -8.67
N TYR A 82 -7.73 -1.42 -8.60
CA TYR A 82 -6.92 -0.45 -9.31
C TYR A 82 -5.45 -0.53 -8.89
N LEU A 83 -5.17 -0.55 -7.59
CA LEU A 83 -3.79 -0.67 -7.06
C LEU A 83 -3.14 -2.00 -7.41
N LYS A 84 -3.93 -3.08 -7.54
CA LYS A 84 -3.40 -4.40 -7.88
C LYS A 84 -3.06 -4.56 -9.35
N VAL A 85 -3.96 -4.16 -10.27
CA VAL A 85 -3.81 -4.51 -11.69
C VAL A 85 -3.60 -3.31 -12.62
N TYR A 86 -3.68 -2.08 -12.11
CA TYR A 86 -3.59 -0.84 -12.90
C TYR A 86 -4.38 -0.91 -14.23
N PRO A 87 -5.68 -1.24 -14.19
CA PRO A 87 -6.47 -1.42 -15.40
C PRO A 87 -6.74 -0.07 -16.07
N THR A 88 -6.93 -0.09 -17.40
CA THR A 88 -7.55 1.04 -18.11
C THR A 88 -8.97 1.27 -17.58
N GLU A 89 -9.44 2.52 -17.60
CA GLU A 89 -10.78 2.88 -17.09
C GLU A 89 -11.89 2.05 -17.72
N ALA A 90 -11.87 1.87 -19.05
CA ALA A 90 -12.86 1.09 -19.79
C ALA A 90 -12.98 -0.36 -19.29
N VAL A 91 -11.85 -1.04 -19.10
CA VAL A 91 -11.80 -2.43 -18.59
C VAL A 91 -12.32 -2.50 -17.15
N ALA A 92 -11.92 -1.56 -16.30
CA ALA A 92 -12.32 -1.54 -14.90
C ALA A 92 -13.81 -1.22 -14.74
N ALA A 93 -14.31 -0.23 -15.47
CA ALA A 93 -15.72 0.17 -15.49
C ALA A 93 -16.62 -0.98 -15.97
N ALA A 94 -16.21 -1.70 -17.01
CA ALA A 94 -16.90 -2.91 -17.48
C ALA A 94 -16.93 -4.01 -16.40
N LYS A 95 -15.80 -4.29 -15.75
CA LYS A 95 -15.70 -5.31 -14.68
C LYS A 95 -16.66 -5.05 -13.52
N PHE A 96 -16.86 -3.78 -13.16
CA PHE A 96 -17.69 -3.36 -12.04
C PHE A 96 -19.08 -2.85 -12.45
N ASN A 97 -19.43 -3.01 -13.73
CA ASN A 97 -20.72 -2.60 -14.30
C ASN A 97 -21.08 -1.14 -13.95
N THR A 98 -20.19 -0.21 -14.30
CA THR A 98 -20.36 1.23 -14.06
C THR A 98 -19.85 2.05 -15.25
N SER A 99 -20.02 3.38 -15.22
CA SER A 99 -19.42 4.27 -16.21
C SER A 99 -17.96 4.57 -15.88
N GLU A 100 -17.14 4.85 -16.89
CA GLU A 100 -15.73 5.27 -16.72
C GLU A 100 -15.60 6.52 -15.84
N SER A 101 -16.50 7.49 -16.01
CA SER A 101 -16.53 8.71 -15.21
C SER A 101 -16.79 8.44 -13.73
N ASN A 102 -17.75 7.59 -13.42
CA ASN A 102 -18.08 7.23 -12.03
C ASN A 102 -16.98 6.36 -11.43
N TRP A 103 -16.44 5.40 -12.18
CA TRP A 103 -15.30 4.60 -11.75
C TRP A 103 -14.11 5.49 -11.38
N ARG A 104 -13.73 6.43 -12.26
CA ARG A 104 -12.61 7.36 -12.04
C ARG A 104 -12.84 8.16 -10.77
N ASP A 105 -13.98 8.85 -10.66
CA ASP A 105 -14.30 9.67 -9.49
C ASP A 105 -14.17 8.86 -8.18
N LYS A 106 -14.80 7.69 -8.12
CA LYS A 106 -14.82 6.87 -6.91
C LYS A 106 -13.47 6.23 -6.59
N VAL A 107 -12.71 5.76 -7.58
CA VAL A 107 -11.39 5.16 -7.35
C VAL A 107 -10.40 6.19 -6.86
N TYR A 108 -10.27 7.34 -7.55
CA TYR A 108 -9.31 8.36 -7.14
C TYR A 108 -9.65 8.93 -5.76
N HIS A 109 -10.94 9.08 -5.43
CA HIS A 109 -11.33 9.46 -4.08
C HIS A 109 -10.99 8.36 -3.05
N SER A 110 -11.26 7.10 -3.38
CA SER A 110 -11.02 5.97 -2.47
C SER A 110 -9.54 5.77 -2.17
N ILE A 111 -8.65 5.84 -3.17
CA ILE A 111 -7.20 5.60 -2.96
C ILE A 111 -6.56 6.66 -2.06
N THR A 112 -7.13 7.87 -1.97
CA THR A 112 -6.58 8.91 -1.09
C THR A 112 -6.68 8.52 0.39
N CYS A 113 -7.61 7.63 0.76
CA CYS A 113 -7.74 7.19 2.15
C CYS A 113 -6.47 6.53 2.68
N PHE A 114 -5.73 5.81 1.82
CA PHE A 114 -4.51 5.10 2.20
C PHE A 114 -3.37 6.06 2.58
N GLY A 115 -3.38 7.28 2.04
CA GLY A 115 -2.43 8.33 2.43
C GLY A 115 -2.70 8.94 3.81
N PHE A 116 -3.87 8.67 4.40
CA PHE A 116 -4.24 9.12 5.75
C PHE A 116 -4.11 8.04 6.82
N MET A 117 -3.65 6.84 6.44
CA MET A 117 -3.39 5.76 7.38
C MET A 117 -2.13 6.04 8.17
N ASP A 118 -2.17 5.81 9.47
CA ASP A 118 -1.04 5.95 10.39
C ASP A 118 -0.64 4.55 10.88
N GLU A 119 -0.17 3.71 9.95
CA GLU A 119 0.14 2.28 10.20
C GLU A 119 1.63 1.96 9.93
N ILE A 120 2.44 2.98 9.57
CA ILE A 120 3.86 2.84 9.27
C ILE A 120 4.63 3.53 10.41
N HIS A 121 5.11 2.72 11.34
CA HIS A 121 5.82 3.21 12.51
C HIS A 121 7.29 2.78 12.46
N PHE A 122 8.20 3.75 12.55
CA PHE A 122 9.64 3.46 12.46
C PHE A 122 10.16 2.61 13.62
N GLU A 123 9.52 2.72 14.80
CA GLU A 123 9.90 1.94 15.99
C GLU A 123 9.60 0.45 15.87
N ASP A 124 8.67 0.06 14.99
CA ASP A 124 8.38 -1.36 14.70
C ASP A 124 9.58 -2.09 14.11
N ARG A 125 10.66 -1.39 13.71
CA ARG A 125 11.91 -1.99 13.22
C ARG A 125 12.56 -2.93 14.23
N PHE A 126 12.31 -2.73 15.52
CA PHE A 126 12.84 -3.57 16.59
C PHE A 126 11.90 -4.70 17.02
N GLU A 127 10.71 -4.82 16.40
CA GLU A 127 9.82 -5.93 16.68
C GLU A 127 10.50 -7.25 16.26
N GLN A 128 10.68 -8.15 17.22
CA GLN A 128 11.39 -9.42 17.03
C GLN A 128 12.83 -9.25 16.49
N TRP A 129 13.44 -8.08 16.69
CA TRP A 129 14.79 -7.78 16.22
C TRP A 129 15.50 -6.79 17.14
N SER A 130 16.49 -7.26 17.91
CA SER A 130 17.19 -6.40 18.89
C SER A 130 18.50 -5.78 18.37
N CYS A 131 18.91 -6.09 17.14
CA CYS A 131 20.17 -5.58 16.60
C CYS A 131 19.99 -4.15 16.07
N THR A 132 20.96 -3.28 16.35
CA THR A 132 21.01 -1.90 15.83
C THR A 132 21.93 -1.75 14.62
N GLN A 133 22.67 -2.80 14.25
CA GLN A 133 23.62 -2.80 13.14
C GLN A 133 23.56 -4.15 12.38
N PRO A 134 22.64 -4.33 11.41
CA PRO A 134 21.63 -3.37 10.97
C PRO A 134 20.32 -3.42 11.78
N SER A 135 19.60 -2.31 11.84
CA SER A 135 18.24 -2.21 12.43
C SER A 135 17.10 -2.44 11.44
N CYS A 136 17.30 -2.13 10.16
CA CYS A 136 16.36 -2.38 9.07
C CYS A 136 17.07 -2.45 7.72
N TYR A 137 16.38 -2.95 6.68
CA TYR A 137 16.80 -2.82 5.28
C TYR A 137 16.24 -1.54 4.68
N VAL A 138 17.04 -0.86 3.86
CA VAL A 138 16.63 0.38 3.19
C VAL A 138 16.96 0.29 1.70
N ASP A 139 15.99 0.63 0.85
CA ASP A 139 16.18 0.69 -0.60
C ASP A 139 15.53 1.93 -1.22
N GLY A 140 16.13 2.41 -2.31
CA GLY A 140 15.65 3.50 -3.15
C GLY A 140 14.86 2.96 -4.34
N VAL A 141 13.63 3.43 -4.52
CA VAL A 141 12.74 2.99 -5.61
C VAL A 141 12.36 4.18 -6.48
N ASP A 142 12.68 4.10 -7.77
CA ASP A 142 12.23 5.06 -8.78
C ASP A 142 10.89 4.61 -9.38
N MET A 143 9.89 5.51 -9.34
CA MET A 143 8.57 5.34 -9.93
C MET A 143 8.48 6.18 -11.20
N MET A 144 8.23 5.53 -12.33
CA MET A 144 8.07 6.18 -13.63
C MET A 144 6.77 6.99 -13.66
N VAL A 145 6.82 8.17 -14.28
CA VAL A 145 5.64 9.00 -14.52
C VAL A 145 5.53 9.42 -15.98
N SER A 146 4.36 9.94 -16.35
CA SER A 146 4.15 10.56 -17.65
C SER A 146 5.12 11.72 -17.84
N GLU A 147 5.84 11.69 -18.96
CA GLU A 147 6.89 12.65 -19.29
C GLU A 147 6.32 13.82 -20.09
N ALA A 148 6.60 15.05 -19.65
CA ALA A 148 6.36 16.26 -20.45
C ALA A 148 7.44 16.41 -21.53
N ARG A 149 7.12 17.11 -22.63
CA ARG A 149 8.09 17.47 -23.68
C ARG A 149 8.26 18.99 -23.77
N PRO A 150 9.47 19.54 -23.62
CA PRO A 150 10.75 18.83 -23.38
C PRO A 150 10.83 18.17 -22.00
N LEU A 151 11.61 17.09 -21.88
CA LEU A 151 11.82 16.38 -20.62
C LEU A 151 12.44 17.32 -19.59
N ASP A 152 11.80 17.40 -18.43
CA ASP A 152 12.39 18.03 -17.25
C ASP A 152 13.56 17.18 -16.72
N LYS A 153 14.75 17.77 -16.73
CA LYS A 153 15.97 17.12 -16.26
C LYS A 153 15.92 16.83 -14.75
N ASP A 154 15.17 17.59 -13.96
CA ASP A 154 15.01 17.35 -12.53
C ASP A 154 14.28 16.02 -12.27
N LEU A 155 13.43 15.57 -13.19
CA LEU A 155 12.69 14.32 -13.10
C LEU A 155 13.44 13.13 -13.72
N PHE A 156 14.57 13.34 -14.38
CA PHE A 156 15.21 12.26 -15.14
C PHE A 156 15.76 11.16 -14.22
N SER A 157 15.21 9.94 -14.34
CA SER A 157 15.77 8.75 -13.71
C SER A 157 16.76 8.06 -14.65
N HIS A 158 17.96 7.82 -14.16
CA HIS A 158 18.98 7.03 -14.86
C HIS A 158 18.59 5.55 -15.00
N LYS A 159 17.69 5.03 -14.15
CA LYS A 159 17.28 3.62 -14.12
C LYS A 159 16.47 3.23 -15.36
N PHE A 160 15.52 4.07 -15.75
CA PHE A 160 14.65 3.83 -16.91
C PHE A 160 14.78 4.89 -18.02
N LYS A 161 15.66 5.88 -17.85
CA LYS A 161 15.95 6.94 -18.84
C LYS A 161 14.70 7.73 -19.27
N ARG A 162 13.82 8.02 -18.31
CA ARG A 162 12.56 8.79 -18.47
C ARG A 162 12.28 9.61 -17.20
N ALA A 163 11.20 10.39 -17.20
CA ALA A 163 10.72 11.11 -16.02
C ALA A 163 10.24 10.20 -14.88
N GLY A 164 10.57 10.55 -13.63
CA GLY A 164 10.23 9.77 -12.46
C GLY A 164 10.39 10.48 -11.12
N TYR A 165 9.76 9.89 -10.11
CA TYR A 165 9.90 10.24 -8.70
C TYR A 165 10.59 9.14 -7.93
N ARG A 166 11.44 9.53 -6.99
CA ARG A 166 12.18 8.64 -6.11
C ARG A 166 11.52 8.55 -4.74
N TYR A 167 11.45 7.34 -4.24
CA TYR A 167 11.04 6.99 -2.90
C TYR A 167 12.14 6.21 -2.21
N GLN A 168 12.10 6.21 -0.89
CA GLN A 168 12.90 5.35 -0.03
C GLN A 168 11.95 4.55 0.84
N VAL A 169 12.20 3.25 0.94
CA VAL A 169 11.42 2.35 1.78
C VAL A 169 12.36 1.67 2.76
N ALA A 170 11.99 1.64 4.04
CA ALA A 170 12.67 0.80 5.03
C ALA A 170 11.76 -0.33 5.50
N VAL A 171 12.36 -1.51 5.67
CA VAL A 171 11.67 -2.75 6.05
C VAL A 171 12.33 -3.34 7.31
N ALA A 172 11.51 -3.69 8.30
CA ALA A 172 11.96 -4.33 9.54
C ALA A 172 12.55 -5.72 9.26
N LEU A 173 13.68 -6.02 9.90
CA LEU A 173 14.37 -7.31 9.76
C LEU A 173 13.62 -8.46 10.43
N GLY A 174 13.02 -8.23 11.60
CA GLY A 174 12.32 -9.26 12.36
C GLY A 174 10.94 -9.64 11.80
N THR A 175 10.22 -8.67 11.24
CA THR A 175 8.80 -8.84 10.87
C THR A 175 8.49 -8.60 9.40
N SER A 176 9.45 -8.10 8.60
CA SER A 176 9.22 -7.66 7.22
C SER A 176 8.15 -6.57 7.07
N LYS A 177 7.78 -5.87 8.15
CA LYS A 177 6.91 -4.68 8.09
C LYS A 177 7.61 -3.57 7.33
N ILE A 178 6.86 -2.82 6.52
CA ILE A 178 7.32 -1.51 6.06
C ILE A 178 7.25 -0.57 7.27
N VAL A 179 8.40 -0.02 7.67
CA VAL A 179 8.53 0.84 8.86
C VAL A 179 8.85 2.28 8.52
N TYR A 180 9.19 2.54 7.25
CA TYR A 180 9.44 3.89 6.77
C TYR A 180 9.14 4.00 5.28
N VAL A 181 8.51 5.11 4.89
CA VAL A 181 8.43 5.55 3.50
C VAL A 181 8.75 7.04 3.45
N GLY A 182 9.75 7.40 2.66
CA GLY A 182 10.13 8.79 2.41
C GLY A 182 10.27 9.07 0.91
N GLY A 183 10.26 10.35 0.51
CA GLY A 183 10.50 10.75 -0.88
C GLY A 183 9.26 11.32 -1.57
N GLY A 184 8.96 10.84 -2.78
CA GLY A 184 8.09 11.57 -3.71
C GLY A 184 8.80 12.76 -4.33
N VAL A 185 10.11 12.63 -4.55
CA VAL A 185 10.99 13.72 -5.00
C VAL A 185 11.54 13.44 -6.41
N PRO A 186 11.79 14.47 -7.24
CA PRO A 186 12.26 14.25 -8.61
C PRO A 186 13.60 13.50 -8.67
N CYS A 187 13.69 12.42 -9.44
CA CYS A 187 14.86 11.52 -9.45
C CYS A 187 16.18 12.23 -9.80
N GLY A 188 16.18 13.10 -10.82
CA GLY A 188 17.39 13.80 -11.28
C GLY A 188 17.92 14.82 -10.27
N LYS A 189 17.02 15.42 -9.49
CA LYS A 189 17.35 16.42 -8.45
C LYS A 189 17.67 15.80 -7.09
N TRP A 190 17.30 14.55 -6.87
CA TRP A 190 17.41 13.86 -5.58
C TRP A 190 18.13 12.51 -5.71
N PRO A 191 19.47 12.53 -5.75
CA PRO A 191 20.27 11.31 -5.59
C PRO A 191 19.94 10.57 -4.29
N ASP A 192 20.14 9.25 -4.24
CA ASP A 192 19.78 8.40 -3.09
C ASP A 192 20.38 8.91 -1.78
N LEU A 193 21.68 9.25 -1.80
CA LEU A 193 22.38 9.76 -0.62
C LEU A 193 21.75 11.05 -0.08
N LYS A 194 21.27 11.94 -0.96
CA LYS A 194 20.59 13.17 -0.55
C LYS A 194 19.24 12.86 0.08
N LEU A 195 18.49 11.92 -0.50
CA LEU A 195 17.21 11.51 0.05
C LEU A 195 17.38 10.94 1.46
N VAL A 196 18.28 9.95 1.62
CA VAL A 196 18.55 9.30 2.92
C VAL A 196 18.90 10.32 4.00
N ARG A 197 19.83 11.25 3.69
CA ARG A 197 20.29 12.28 4.63
C ARG A 197 19.17 13.23 5.06
N GLN A 198 18.28 13.59 4.14
CA GLN A 198 17.25 14.58 4.42
C GLN A 198 15.99 13.98 5.03
N THR A 199 15.81 12.66 4.94
CA THR A 199 14.59 11.99 5.37
C THR A 199 14.89 10.95 6.45
N LEU A 200 15.52 9.82 6.12
CA LEU A 200 15.66 8.67 7.02
C LEU A 200 16.67 8.91 8.16
N LEU A 201 17.83 9.52 7.92
CA LEU A 201 18.88 9.66 8.94
C LEU A 201 18.39 10.38 10.21
N LYS A 202 17.36 11.22 10.09
CA LYS A 202 16.75 11.95 11.21
C LYS A 202 16.01 11.05 12.21
N HIS A 203 15.73 9.80 11.83
CA HIS A 203 15.03 8.82 12.64
C HIS A 203 15.97 7.75 13.20
N ILE A 204 17.22 7.69 12.73
CA ILE A 204 18.20 6.68 13.14
C ILE A 204 18.87 7.15 14.42
N GLU A 205 18.94 6.28 15.42
CA GLU A 205 19.57 6.58 16.71
C GLU A 205 21.10 6.68 16.58
N PRO A 206 21.79 7.39 17.50
CA PRO A 206 23.25 7.38 17.56
C PRO A 206 23.80 5.95 17.60
N HIS A 207 24.78 5.66 16.74
CA HIS A 207 25.40 4.33 16.58
C HIS A 207 24.51 3.23 15.98
N GLU A 208 23.28 3.54 15.58
CA GLU A 208 22.46 2.66 14.74
C GLU A 208 22.96 2.70 13.29
N LYS A 209 22.91 1.56 12.60
CA LYS A 209 23.19 1.44 11.16
C LYS A 209 22.03 0.75 10.49
N VAL A 210 21.75 1.16 9.26
CA VAL A 210 20.78 0.48 8.40
C VAL A 210 21.50 -0.32 7.33
N ALA A 211 20.92 -1.45 6.93
CA ALA A 211 21.42 -2.24 5.83
C ALA A 211 21.04 -1.56 4.50
N ALA A 212 22.06 -1.08 3.80
CA ALA A 212 21.97 -0.48 2.48
C ALA A 212 23.29 -0.67 1.72
N ASP A 213 23.31 -0.37 0.43
CA ASP A 213 24.54 -0.40 -0.36
C ASP A 213 25.55 0.62 0.21
N GLN A 214 26.65 0.09 0.77
CA GLN A 214 27.69 0.78 1.55
C GLN A 214 27.35 1.20 3.00
N GLY A 215 26.16 0.86 3.50
CA GLY A 215 25.76 1.06 4.91
C GLY A 215 25.62 2.54 5.30
N TYR A 216 24.39 3.05 5.36
CA TYR A 216 24.17 4.41 5.87
C TYR A 216 24.40 4.46 7.39
N VAL A 217 25.16 5.46 7.84
CA VAL A 217 25.50 5.71 9.25
C VAL A 217 24.89 7.06 9.65
N GLY A 218 24.33 7.15 10.86
CA GLY A 218 23.84 8.42 11.41
C GLY A 218 24.97 9.46 11.54
N ASP A 219 24.65 10.73 11.29
CA ASP A 219 25.58 11.84 11.57
C ASP A 219 25.61 12.10 13.11
N PRO A 220 26.78 12.38 13.71
CA PRO A 220 26.91 12.62 15.16
C PRO A 220 26.14 13.85 15.68
#